data_AF-B0MYR1-F1
#
_entry.id   AF-B0MYR1-F1
#
_cell.length_a   1.000
_cell.length_b   1.000
_cell.length_c   1.000
_cell.angle_alpha   90.00
_cell.angle_beta   90.00
_cell.angle_gamma   90.00
#
_symmetry.space_group_name_H-M   'P 1'
#
loop_
_entity.id
_entity.type
_entity.pdbx_description
1 polymer ?
#
loop_
_entity_poly.entity_id
_entity_poly.type
_entity_poly.pdbx_seq_one_letter_code
_entity_poly.pdbx_strand_id
1 'polypeptide(L)'
;MQVRLWHENSPLASVVNLCHNAVTHNIPCNLHFFVNSVDFIGRVLHHARLSPDEVKIVCSTSGTSEQINREKLGGDYSIGIPDKAVRKINFYTSTAFEGCDIYDKQGKIYVVSDGTARHHLLDVSTTIRQIAGRIRDTRYKEITHIFSTVRYAEGITYPQFKAATEKELDKAERFVK
;
A
#
# COMPACT_ATOMS: atom_id res chain seq x y z
N MET A 1 8.57 -4.80 -14.15
CA MET A 1 8.43 -4.12 -12.83
C MET A 1 9.40 -4.79 -11.87
N GLN A 2 10.12 -4.05 -11.03
CA GLN A 2 11.03 -4.63 -10.02
C GLN A 2 10.41 -4.58 -8.62
N VAL A 3 10.80 -5.51 -7.73
CA VAL A 3 10.42 -5.45 -6.31
C VAL A 3 11.65 -5.21 -5.45
N ARG A 4 11.56 -4.17 -4.62
CA ARG A 4 12.57 -3.81 -3.63
C ARG A 4 12.05 -4.15 -2.24
N LEU A 5 12.87 -4.78 -1.42
CA LEU A 5 12.53 -5.15 -0.05
C LEU A 5 13.19 -4.16 0.92
N TRP A 6 12.41 -3.60 1.84
CA TRP A 6 12.85 -2.67 2.87
C TRP A 6 12.44 -3.22 4.24
N HIS A 7 13.41 -3.80 4.92
CA HIS A 7 13.24 -4.30 6.28
C HIS A 7 13.36 -3.16 7.29
N GLU A 8 12.38 -3.07 8.20
CA GLU A 8 12.33 -2.09 9.27
C GLU A 8 11.77 -2.68 10.57
N ASN A 9 12.25 -2.16 11.70
CA ASN A 9 11.71 -2.53 13.01
C ASN A 9 10.28 -2.00 13.20
N SER A 10 9.98 -0.84 12.60
CA SER A 10 8.65 -0.23 12.62
C SER A 10 8.25 0.24 11.21
N PRO A 11 7.49 -0.59 10.48
CA PRO A 11 6.87 -0.19 9.22
C PRO A 11 5.99 1.05 9.38
N LEU A 12 5.30 1.18 10.53
CA LEU A 12 4.52 2.38 10.84
C LEU A 12 5.38 3.64 10.85
N ALA A 13 6.49 3.65 11.60
CA ALA A 13 7.35 4.82 11.69
C ALA A 13 7.92 5.22 10.32
N SER A 14 8.27 4.22 9.51
CA SER A 14 8.79 4.43 8.15
C SER A 14 7.75 5.07 7.24
N VAL A 15 6.52 4.57 7.27
CA VAL A 15 5.41 5.16 6.50
C VAL A 15 5.07 6.57 6.99
N VAL A 16 5.02 6.80 8.30
CA VAL A 16 4.80 8.14 8.88
C VAL A 16 5.84 9.14 8.39
N ASN A 17 7.13 8.77 8.43
CA ASN A 17 8.22 9.62 7.96
C ASN A 17 8.13 9.88 6.45
N LEU A 18 7.82 8.87 5.63
CA LEU A 18 7.62 9.05 4.19
C LEU A 18 6.49 10.04 3.90
N CYS A 19 5.33 9.88 4.55
CA CYS A 19 4.19 10.75 4.37
C CYS A 19 4.50 12.19 4.80
N HIS A 20 5.04 12.36 6.02
CA HIS A 20 5.39 13.66 6.55
C HIS A 20 6.40 14.40 5.66
N ASN A 21 7.45 13.71 5.22
CA ASN A 21 8.47 14.30 4.35
C ASN A 21 7.92 14.64 2.96
N ALA A 22 7.05 13.79 2.39
CA ALA A 22 6.47 14.02 1.08
C ALA A 22 5.60 15.28 1.03
N VAL A 23 4.86 15.54 2.11
CA VAL A 23 4.04 16.75 2.26
C VAL A 23 4.93 17.95 2.59
N THR A 24 5.71 17.87 3.68
CA THR A 24 6.48 19.00 4.23
C THR A 24 7.53 19.52 3.24
N HIS A 25 8.20 18.63 2.52
CA HIS A 25 9.23 19.01 1.54
C HIS A 25 8.70 19.04 0.10
N ASN A 26 7.39 18.85 -0.10
CA ASN A 26 6.74 18.82 -1.41
C ASN A 26 7.49 17.95 -2.44
N ILE A 27 7.90 16.73 -2.04
CA ILE A 27 8.67 15.81 -2.88
C ILE A 27 7.90 15.59 -4.19
N PRO A 28 8.49 15.65 -5.39
CA PRO A 28 7.78 15.58 -6.68
C PRO A 28 7.36 14.14 -7.04
N CYS A 29 6.67 13.46 -6.13
CA CYS A 29 6.01 12.18 -6.32
C CYS A 29 4.76 12.11 -5.45
N ASN A 30 3.81 11.26 -5.87
CA ASN A 30 2.71 10.81 -5.03
C ASN A 30 3.06 9.45 -4.45
N LEU A 31 2.58 9.17 -3.24
CA LEU A 31 2.83 7.90 -2.56
C LEU A 31 1.57 7.04 -2.59
N HIS A 32 1.71 5.78 -2.98
CA HIS A 32 0.65 4.78 -2.97
C HIS A 32 1.04 3.66 -2.00
N PHE A 33 0.28 3.54 -0.91
CA PHE A 33 0.49 2.55 0.14
C PHE A 33 -0.61 1.50 0.08
N PHE A 34 -0.19 0.24 -0.06
CA PHE A 34 -1.02 -0.94 -0.07
C PHE A 34 -0.85 -1.62 1.28
N VAL A 35 -1.88 -1.54 2.10
CA VAL A 35 -1.88 -1.92 3.51
C VAL A 35 -3.05 -2.86 3.76
N ASN A 36 -2.94 -3.70 4.79
CA ASN A 36 -3.97 -4.70 5.08
C ASN A 36 -4.89 -4.31 6.24
N SER A 37 -4.72 -3.12 6.81
CA SER A 37 -5.49 -2.66 7.96
C SER A 37 -5.86 -1.19 7.81
N VAL A 38 -7.13 -0.89 8.00
CA VAL A 38 -7.63 0.48 8.11
C VAL A 38 -7.16 1.12 9.42
N ASP A 39 -6.99 0.33 10.50
CA ASP A 39 -6.41 0.83 11.76
C ASP A 39 -4.97 1.32 11.56
N PHE A 40 -4.19 0.62 10.72
CA PHE A 40 -2.85 1.07 10.35
C PHE A 40 -2.90 2.44 9.65
N ILE A 41 -3.85 2.63 8.71
CA ILE A 41 -4.05 3.92 8.04
C ILE A 41 -4.35 4.99 9.08
N GLY A 42 -5.33 4.77 9.98
CA GLY A 42 -5.70 5.72 11.03
C GLY A 42 -4.50 6.15 11.89
N ARG A 43 -3.63 5.21 12.28
CA ARG A 43 -2.39 5.50 13.02
C ARG A 43 -1.41 6.35 12.21
N VAL A 44 -1.24 6.07 10.92
CA VAL A 44 -0.39 6.90 10.03
C VAL A 44 -0.94 8.31 9.94
N LEU A 45 -2.24 8.47 9.70
CA LEU A 45 -2.90 9.78 9.59
C LEU A 45 -2.66 10.61 10.86
N HIS A 46 -2.88 10.00 12.02
CA HIS A 46 -2.69 10.62 13.32
C HIS A 46 -1.23 11.06 13.56
N HIS A 47 -0.26 10.18 13.32
CA HIS A 47 1.15 10.46 13.61
C HIS A 47 1.81 11.37 12.58
N ALA A 48 1.46 11.27 11.30
CA ALA A 48 2.01 12.11 10.24
C ALA A 48 1.32 13.49 10.14
N ARG A 49 0.20 13.69 10.86
CA ARG A 49 -0.61 14.92 10.87
C ARG A 49 -1.04 15.35 9.46
N LEU A 50 -1.46 14.39 8.65
CA LEU A 50 -1.93 14.64 7.29
C LEU A 50 -3.29 15.32 7.33
N SER A 51 -3.59 16.18 6.35
CA SER A 51 -4.93 16.74 6.18
C SER A 51 -5.78 15.88 5.24
N PRO A 52 -7.12 15.92 5.34
CA PRO A 52 -8.01 15.20 4.43
C PRO A 52 -7.78 15.53 2.94
N ASP A 53 -7.31 16.75 2.62
CA ASP A 53 -7.06 17.17 1.24
C ASP A 53 -5.79 16.58 0.62
N GLU A 54 -4.85 16.13 1.46
CA GLU A 54 -3.59 15.50 1.04
C GLU A 54 -3.74 14.01 0.78
N VAL A 55 -4.84 13.41 1.26
CA VAL A 55 -4.97 11.96 1.37
C VAL A 55 -6.16 11.44 0.56
N LYS A 56 -5.93 10.35 -0.17
CA LYS A 56 -6.98 9.48 -0.70
C LYS A 56 -6.95 8.15 0.04
N ILE A 57 -8.09 7.67 0.51
CA ILE A 57 -8.20 6.37 1.18
C ILE A 57 -9.23 5.55 0.41
N VAL A 58 -8.87 4.32 0.04
CA VAL A 58 -9.77 3.40 -0.65
C VAL A 58 -9.80 2.09 0.14
N CYS A 59 -10.93 1.82 0.78
CA CYS A 59 -11.17 0.61 1.56
C CYS A 59 -12.63 0.15 1.42
N SER A 60 -12.96 -1.01 2.00
CA SER A 60 -14.30 -1.60 1.90
C SER A 60 -15.37 -0.68 2.47
N THR A 61 -16.48 -0.56 1.74
CA THR A 61 -17.71 0.12 2.18
C THR A 61 -18.92 -0.83 2.21
N SER A 62 -18.70 -2.15 2.12
CA SER A 62 -19.78 -3.14 2.14
C SER A 62 -20.38 -3.34 3.54
N GLY A 63 -21.71 -3.32 3.64
CA GLY A 63 -22.42 -3.57 4.90
C GLY A 63 -21.98 -2.64 6.03
N THR A 64 -21.69 -3.20 7.20
CA THR A 64 -21.24 -2.45 8.39
C THR A 64 -19.78 -1.97 8.30
N SER A 65 -19.02 -2.38 7.28
CA SER A 65 -17.60 -2.04 7.17
C SER A 65 -17.37 -0.54 6.92
N GLU A 66 -18.30 0.16 6.26
CA GLU A 66 -18.15 1.59 6.02
C GLU A 66 -18.09 2.38 7.33
N GLN A 67 -19.04 2.15 8.23
CA GLN A 67 -19.09 2.85 9.52
C GLN A 67 -17.85 2.55 10.37
N ILE A 68 -17.50 1.26 10.50
CA ILE A 68 -16.32 0.83 11.26
C ILE A 68 -15.04 1.46 10.70
N ASN A 69 -14.90 1.50 9.37
CA ASN A 69 -13.72 2.07 8.74
C ASN A 69 -13.66 3.59 8.94
N ARG A 70 -14.80 4.31 8.88
CA ARG A 70 -14.84 5.74 9.18
C ARG A 70 -14.42 6.04 10.61
N GLU A 71 -14.88 5.24 11.58
CA GLU A 71 -14.47 5.37 12.99
C GLU A 71 -12.96 5.18 13.15
N LYS A 72 -12.38 4.15 12.52
CA LYS A 72 -10.93 3.88 12.54
C LYS A 72 -10.08 5.00 11.92
N LEU A 73 -10.65 5.72 10.96
CA LEU A 73 -9.99 6.84 10.30
C LEU A 73 -10.13 8.16 11.07
N GLY A 74 -10.92 8.21 12.15
CA GLY A 74 -11.11 9.42 12.97
C GLY A 74 -12.23 10.35 12.50
N GLY A 75 -13.14 9.89 11.64
CA GLY A 75 -14.35 10.63 11.24
C GLY A 75 -14.16 11.73 10.18
N ASP A 76 -13.04 12.47 10.23
CA ASP A 76 -12.78 13.61 9.33
C ASP A 76 -12.34 13.21 7.91
N TYR A 77 -11.97 11.94 7.72
CA TYR A 77 -11.49 11.41 6.44
C TYR A 77 -12.61 10.71 5.68
N SER A 78 -12.67 10.94 4.37
CA SER A 78 -13.61 10.26 3.49
C SER A 78 -13.01 9.00 2.87
N ILE A 79 -13.84 7.95 2.76
CA ILE A 79 -13.51 6.77 1.96
C ILE A 79 -13.83 7.12 0.50
N GLY A 80 -12.79 7.10 -0.33
CA GLY A 80 -12.85 7.43 -1.75
C GLY A 80 -13.13 6.21 -2.64
N ILE A 81 -13.38 6.51 -3.91
CA ILE A 81 -13.59 5.52 -4.98
C ILE A 81 -12.28 5.38 -5.77
N PRO A 82 -11.88 4.15 -6.20
CA PRO A 82 -10.61 3.92 -6.88
C PRO A 82 -10.42 4.79 -8.14
N ASP A 83 -11.48 5.04 -8.90
CA ASP A 83 -11.49 5.75 -10.19
C ASP A 83 -11.28 7.28 -10.12
N LYS A 84 -11.38 7.87 -8.93
CA LYS A 84 -11.14 9.31 -8.73
C LYS A 84 -9.67 9.67 -8.83
N ALA A 85 -9.37 10.95 -9.09
CA ALA A 85 -8.02 11.48 -9.11
C ALA A 85 -7.21 11.09 -7.85
N VAL A 86 -5.93 10.79 -8.07
CA VAL A 86 -4.97 10.50 -6.99
C VAL A 86 -4.64 11.76 -6.19
N ARG A 87 -4.23 11.57 -4.93
CA ARG A 87 -3.77 12.64 -4.03
C ARG A 87 -2.26 12.51 -3.78
N LYS A 88 -1.71 13.40 -2.94
CA LYS A 88 -0.30 13.35 -2.55
C LYS A 88 0.04 12.03 -1.89
N ILE A 89 -0.84 11.58 -0.99
CA ILE A 89 -0.74 10.32 -0.26
C ILE A 89 -2.00 9.50 -0.57
N ASN A 90 -1.84 8.24 -0.95
CA ASN A 90 -2.94 7.34 -1.31
C ASN A 90 -2.81 6.04 -0.54
N PHE A 91 -3.85 5.63 0.19
CA PHE A 91 -3.91 4.36 0.91
C PHE A 91 -4.95 3.44 0.29
N TYR A 92 -4.60 2.18 0.16
CA TYR A 92 -5.48 1.15 -0.40
C TYR A 92 -5.44 -0.10 0.47
N THR A 93 -6.62 -0.68 0.72
CA THR A 93 -6.75 -2.05 1.26
C THR A 93 -7.12 -3.04 0.16
N SER A 94 -6.92 -4.33 0.40
CA SER A 94 -7.15 -5.41 -0.58
C SER A 94 -8.55 -5.41 -1.22
N THR A 95 -9.56 -4.91 -0.52
CA THR A 95 -10.94 -4.76 -1.00
C THR A 95 -11.12 -3.68 -2.08
N ALA A 96 -10.11 -2.85 -2.34
CA ALA A 96 -10.16 -1.78 -3.34
C ALA A 96 -9.88 -2.26 -4.79
N PHE A 97 -9.42 -3.50 -4.97
CA PHE A 97 -8.79 -3.96 -6.23
C PHE A 97 -9.71 -4.69 -7.22
N GLU A 98 -11.01 -4.70 -6.99
CA GLU A 98 -11.97 -5.25 -7.93
C GLU A 98 -12.21 -4.28 -9.10
N GLY A 99 -11.27 -4.24 -10.05
CA GLY A 99 -11.54 -3.73 -11.40
C GLY A 99 -10.89 -2.41 -11.80
N CYS A 100 -10.25 -1.66 -10.89
CA CYS A 100 -9.77 -0.31 -11.23
C CYS A 100 -8.26 -0.25 -11.53
N ASP A 101 -7.90 0.36 -12.66
CA ASP A 101 -6.53 0.73 -12.98
C ASP A 101 -6.12 2.00 -12.21
N ILE A 102 -4.84 2.07 -11.82
CA ILE A 102 -4.26 3.25 -11.18
C ILE A 102 -3.35 3.95 -12.19
N TYR A 103 -3.72 5.19 -12.51
CA TYR A 103 -2.98 6.07 -13.40
C TYR A 103 -2.28 7.17 -12.58
N ASP A 104 -0.96 7.07 -12.49
CA ASP A 104 -0.11 8.09 -11.89
C ASP A 104 1.34 7.95 -12.38
N LYS A 105 1.73 8.84 -13.30
CA LYS A 105 3.11 8.94 -13.81
C LYS A 105 4.14 9.19 -12.73
N GLN A 106 3.75 9.86 -11.64
CA GLN A 106 4.61 10.24 -10.51
C GLN A 106 4.34 9.38 -9.26
N GLY A 107 3.59 8.28 -9.39
CA GLY A 107 3.20 7.42 -8.28
C GLY A 107 4.31 6.44 -7.88
N LYS A 108 4.83 6.57 -6.66
CA LYS A 108 5.67 5.54 -6.02
C LYS A 108 4.83 4.55 -5.24
N ILE A 109 5.19 3.29 -5.30
CA ILE A 109 4.35 2.19 -4.83
C ILE A 109 5.02 1.50 -3.64
N TYR A 110 4.25 1.34 -2.58
CA TYR A 110 4.67 0.68 -1.35
C TYR A 110 3.65 -0.39 -0.95
N VAL A 111 4.11 -1.61 -0.74
CA VAL A 111 3.34 -2.64 -0.02
C VAL A 111 3.83 -2.66 1.42
N VAL A 112 2.94 -2.66 2.40
CA VAL A 112 3.32 -2.56 3.81
C VAL A 112 2.79 -3.76 4.58
N SER A 113 3.70 -4.43 5.29
CA SER A 113 3.39 -5.53 6.19
C SER A 113 3.84 -5.17 7.60
N ASP A 114 2.93 -4.59 8.39
CA ASP A 114 3.12 -4.39 9.82
C ASP A 114 2.94 -5.74 10.55
N GLY A 115 3.90 -6.11 11.41
CA GLY A 115 3.90 -7.37 12.17
C GLY A 115 2.71 -7.53 13.12
N THR A 116 1.86 -6.52 13.27
CA THR A 116 0.60 -6.60 14.01
C THR A 116 -0.45 -7.47 13.32
N ALA A 117 -0.43 -7.59 11.99
CA ALA A 117 -1.34 -8.46 11.22
C ALA A 117 -0.63 -9.74 10.72
N ARG A 118 -1.29 -10.90 10.78
CA ARG A 118 -0.77 -12.13 10.14
C ARG A 118 -0.86 -11.92 8.62
N HIS A 119 0.28 -11.71 7.97
CA HIS A 119 0.37 -11.75 6.51
C HIS A 119 1.04 -13.04 6.08
N HIS A 120 0.34 -13.86 5.30
CA HIS A 120 0.99 -14.95 4.61
C HIS A 120 1.79 -14.39 3.44
N LEU A 121 2.96 -14.98 3.13
CA LEU A 121 3.76 -14.63 1.95
C LEU A 121 2.92 -14.64 0.66
N LEU A 122 1.95 -15.55 0.58
CA LEU A 122 1.04 -15.67 -0.56
C LEU A 122 0.13 -14.44 -0.70
N ASP A 123 -0.32 -13.84 0.40
CA ASP A 123 -1.17 -12.64 0.38
C ASP A 123 -0.39 -11.45 -0.17
N VAL A 124 0.86 -11.29 0.27
CA VAL A 124 1.75 -10.21 -0.18
C VAL A 124 2.15 -10.40 -1.64
N SER A 125 2.51 -11.63 -2.05
CA SER A 125 2.86 -11.94 -3.43
C SER A 125 1.67 -11.72 -4.38
N THR A 126 0.47 -12.12 -3.95
CA THR A 126 -0.78 -11.88 -4.69
C THR A 126 -1.07 -10.39 -4.82
N THR A 127 -0.90 -9.64 -3.72
CA THR A 127 -1.06 -8.18 -3.71
C THR A 127 -0.10 -7.52 -4.71
N ILE A 128 1.20 -7.87 -4.67
CA ILE A 128 2.20 -7.34 -5.60
C ILE A 128 1.81 -7.63 -7.06
N ARG A 129 1.34 -8.84 -7.36
CA ARG A 129 0.86 -9.20 -8.70
C ARG A 129 -0.34 -8.37 -9.15
N GLN A 130 -1.34 -8.21 -8.28
CA GLN A 130 -2.53 -7.41 -8.56
C GLN A 130 -2.16 -5.94 -8.83
N ILE A 131 -1.22 -5.40 -8.08
CA ILE A 131 -0.67 -4.06 -8.27
C ILE A 131 0.04 -3.94 -9.62
N ALA A 132 0.96 -4.86 -9.91
CA ALA A 132 1.74 -4.85 -11.14
C ALA A 132 0.86 -4.92 -12.39
N GLY A 133 -0.29 -5.62 -12.33
CA GLY A 133 -1.25 -5.69 -13.43
C GLY A 133 -2.15 -4.47 -13.62
N ARG A 134 -2.26 -3.58 -12.61
CA ARG A 134 -3.21 -2.44 -12.60
C ARG A 134 -2.56 -1.07 -12.67
N ILE A 135 -1.25 -0.98 -12.44
CA ILE A 135 -0.52 0.29 -12.56
C ILE A 135 0.01 0.44 -13.98
N ARG A 136 -0.46 1.47 -14.69
CA ARG A 136 -0.24 1.60 -16.13
C ARG A 136 0.96 2.48 -16.50
N ASP A 137 1.07 3.68 -15.93
CA ASP A 137 1.91 4.75 -16.47
C ASP A 137 2.99 5.29 -15.52
N THR A 138 3.16 4.71 -14.33
CA THR A 138 4.24 5.12 -13.40
C THR A 138 5.62 5.02 -14.04
N ARG A 139 6.45 6.03 -13.80
CA ARG A 139 7.87 6.05 -14.19
C ARG A 139 8.78 5.23 -13.29
N TYR A 140 8.36 4.95 -12.05
CA TYR A 140 9.27 4.39 -11.04
C TYR A 140 9.53 2.89 -11.23
N LYS A 141 8.72 2.16 -12.01
CA LYS A 141 8.86 0.73 -12.39
C LYS A 141 9.33 -0.20 -11.26
N GLU A 142 9.09 0.19 -10.01
CA GLU A 142 9.52 -0.47 -8.77
C GLU A 142 8.36 -0.48 -7.78
N ILE A 143 8.20 -1.59 -7.08
CA ILE A 143 7.32 -1.76 -5.93
C ILE A 143 8.20 -1.99 -4.70
N THR A 144 8.12 -1.11 -3.70
CA THR A 144 8.86 -1.27 -2.44
C THR A 144 7.99 -1.98 -1.41
N HIS A 145 8.45 -3.11 -0.85
CA HIS A 145 7.78 -3.81 0.23
C HIS A 145 8.45 -3.47 1.56
N ILE A 146 7.72 -2.74 2.43
CA ILE A 146 8.15 -2.35 3.78
C ILE A 146 7.62 -3.38 4.77
N PHE A 147 8.51 -4.03 5.53
CA PHE A 147 8.11 -5.12 6.43
C PHE A 147 8.97 -5.22 7.70
N SER A 148 8.41 -5.81 8.75
CA SER A 148 9.14 -6.16 9.98
C SER A 148 9.32 -7.68 10.12
N THR A 149 10.43 -8.11 10.73
CA THR A 149 10.79 -9.53 10.92
C THR A 149 10.03 -10.22 12.05
N VAL A 150 9.42 -9.46 12.96
CA VAL A 150 8.81 -9.95 14.22
C VAL A 150 7.70 -10.99 13.99
N ARG A 151 7.18 -11.14 12.75
CA ARG A 151 6.30 -12.25 12.34
C ARG A 151 6.60 -12.90 10.99
N TYR A 152 7.64 -12.49 10.27
CA TYR A 152 8.15 -13.30 9.13
C TYR A 152 8.80 -14.61 9.63
N ALA A 153 9.16 -14.63 10.92
CA ALA A 153 9.69 -15.80 11.61
C ALA A 153 8.56 -16.73 12.11
N GLU A 154 7.91 -17.43 11.19
CA GLU A 154 7.68 -18.88 11.30
C GLU A 154 7.66 -19.46 9.87
N GLY A 155 8.80 -19.99 9.43
CA GLY A 155 8.88 -20.89 8.25
C GLY A 155 9.22 -20.29 6.89
N ILE A 156 9.44 -18.98 6.74
CA ILE A 156 9.74 -18.37 5.43
C ILE A 156 10.96 -17.44 5.48
N THR A 157 11.96 -17.78 4.68
CA THR A 157 13.20 -17.02 4.52
C THR A 157 13.07 -15.93 3.45
N TYR A 158 13.92 -14.90 3.55
CA TYR A 158 14.00 -13.82 2.57
C TYR A 158 14.14 -14.30 1.10
N PRO A 159 15.02 -15.28 0.78
CA PRO A 159 15.15 -15.79 -0.59
C PRO A 159 13.85 -16.44 -1.10
N GLN A 160 13.10 -17.13 -0.23
CA GLN A 160 11.84 -17.75 -0.61
C GLN A 160 10.78 -16.71 -0.95
N PHE A 161 10.71 -15.62 -0.19
CA PHE A 161 9.82 -14.49 -0.48
C PHE A 161 10.15 -13.81 -1.81
N LYS A 162 11.43 -13.53 -2.04
CA LYS A 162 11.90 -12.91 -3.28
C LYS A 162 11.54 -13.77 -4.50
N ALA A 163 11.86 -15.06 -4.45
CA ALA A 163 11.58 -15.98 -5.56
C ALA A 163 10.09 -16.14 -5.85
N ALA A 164 9.25 -16.22 -4.81
CA ALA A 164 7.79 -16.29 -4.99
C ALA A 164 7.24 -15.00 -5.62
N THR A 165 7.74 -13.84 -5.21
CA THR A 165 7.33 -12.55 -5.73
C THR A 165 7.74 -12.38 -7.19
N GLU A 166 9.00 -12.69 -7.54
CA GLU A 166 9.50 -12.64 -8.92
C GLU A 166 8.67 -13.53 -9.86
N LYS A 167 8.33 -14.75 -9.40
CA LYS A 167 7.45 -15.66 -10.15
C LYS A 167 6.06 -15.08 -10.42
N GLU A 168 5.49 -14.35 -9.45
CA GLU A 168 4.17 -13.73 -9.62
C GLU A 168 4.22 -12.46 -10.50
N LEU A 169 5.32 -11.69 -10.47
CA LEU A 169 5.55 -10.59 -11.41
C LEU A 169 5.65 -11.09 -12.85
N ASP A 170 6.42 -12.15 -13.09
CA ASP A 170 6.55 -12.77 -14.42
C ASP A 170 5.19 -13.21 -14.98
N LYS A 171 4.33 -13.76 -14.12
CA LYS A 171 2.96 -14.09 -14.51
C LYS A 171 2.20 -12.82 -14.88
N ALA A 172 2.24 -11.77 -14.06
CA ALA A 172 1.54 -10.52 -14.31
C ALA A 172 1.92 -9.92 -15.68
N GLU A 173 3.21 -9.86 -15.99
CA GLU A 173 3.71 -9.30 -17.25
C GLU A 173 3.27 -10.10 -18.48
N ARG A 174 3.10 -11.42 -18.35
CA ARG A 174 2.59 -12.27 -19.44
C ARG A 174 1.10 -12.05 -19.74
N PHE A 175 0.30 -11.60 -18.77
CA PHE A 175 -1.13 -11.32 -18.97
C PHE A 175 -1.42 -9.90 -19.48
N VAL A 176 -0.41 -9.01 -19.51
CA VAL A 176 -0.54 -7.61 -19.96
C VAL A 176 -0.03 -7.42 -21.41
N LYS A 177 0.51 -8.47 -22.03
CA LYS A 177 0.83 -8.52 -23.47
C LYS A 177 -0.39 -8.98 -24.28
#